data_AF-A0A8T6XD34-F1
#
_entry.id   AF-A0A8T6XD34-F1
#
_cell.length_a   1.000
_cell.length_b   1.000
_cell.length_c   1.000
_cell.angle_alpha   90.00
_cell.angle_beta   90.00
_cell.angle_gamma   90.00
#
_symmetry.space_group_name_H-M   'P 1'
#
loop_
_entity.id
_entity.type
_entity.pdbx_description
1 polymer ?
#
loop_
_entity_poly.entity_id
_entity_poly.type
_entity_poly.pdbx_seq_one_letter_code
_entity_poly.pdbx_strand_id
1 'polypeptide(L)'
;VPPSYPPRELNGVSVGCFITPTTEGDYVYPPEEKEVVERVSGGYITDVVFRTEDRDRLLKGLYEMTDRRAKVVRHYADRGDWDFFMFVEIGLDRIHHAFWKYFDTEHHLYEPGNEYEDAIPDYYRHLDAIVGEHLEGLEDDTLVMAVSDHGAKGMRGALCINQWLEREGLLRFKSKPEGVSKFESCEVDWENTTAWGWGGYYARIFINVEGREPRGIVPQSEYERTRDDLISRIEAIPDMDGRPLDNFVFRPEQVYKVTNGDYPDLMVFLDDLHWRAAGTVGHPDMYLRENDTGPDDAVHDWNGIMIYRDPQRQAGRQLEGAKLIDVAPTILKLMGVSVPPDLDGRPINDIVELSEVSQ
;
A
#
# COMPACT_ATOMS: atom_id res chain seq x y z
N VAL A 1 -3.54 -11.80 6.19
CA VAL A 1 -3.76 -10.34 6.32
C VAL A 1 -2.42 -9.67 6.59
N PRO A 2 -1.89 -8.78 5.73
CA PRO A 2 -0.58 -8.19 5.97
C PRO A 2 -0.55 -7.25 7.20
N PRO A 3 0.55 -7.22 7.98
CA PRO A 3 1.69 -8.13 7.97
C PRO A 3 1.50 -9.32 8.94
N SER A 4 0.97 -10.45 8.46
CA SER A 4 0.74 -11.68 9.26
C SER A 4 1.79 -12.77 9.05
N TYR A 5 3.05 -12.41 8.77
CA TYR A 5 4.17 -13.37 8.76
C TYR A 5 5.28 -12.95 9.74
N PRO A 6 5.83 -13.87 10.56
CA PRO A 6 5.35 -15.24 10.76
C PRO A 6 3.90 -15.26 11.29
N PRO A 7 3.11 -16.32 11.01
CA PRO A 7 1.73 -16.40 11.48
C PRO A 7 1.71 -16.33 13.01
N ARG A 8 0.78 -15.53 13.55
CA ARG A 8 0.60 -15.36 14.99
C ARG A 8 -0.30 -16.45 15.54
N GLU A 9 0.02 -16.91 16.75
CA GLU A 9 -0.85 -17.75 17.55
C GLU A 9 -2.14 -17.01 17.91
N LEU A 10 -3.28 -17.68 17.70
CA LEU A 10 -4.62 -17.18 18.04
C LEU A 10 -5.57 -18.37 18.29
N ASN A 11 -6.70 -18.13 18.94
CA ASN A 11 -7.74 -19.14 19.12
C ASN A 11 -8.50 -19.37 17.80
N GLY A 12 -7.92 -20.15 16.88
CA GLY A 12 -8.43 -20.31 15.52
C GLY A 12 -7.31 -20.59 14.51
N VAL A 13 -7.52 -20.17 13.25
CA VAL A 13 -6.57 -20.40 12.15
C VAL A 13 -6.01 -19.09 11.60
N SER A 14 -4.71 -19.07 11.34
CA SER A 14 -3.99 -17.94 10.76
C SER A 14 -3.14 -18.42 9.59
N VAL A 15 -3.39 -17.89 8.39
CA VAL A 15 -2.59 -18.14 7.19
C VAL A 15 -1.75 -16.91 6.88
N GLY A 16 -0.47 -17.11 6.59
CA GLY A 16 0.50 -16.08 6.26
C GLY A 16 0.07 -15.23 5.05
N CYS A 17 0.44 -13.96 5.06
CA CYS A 17 0.11 -13.01 3.99
C CYS A 17 1.13 -13.04 2.83
N PHE A 18 1.05 -12.06 1.93
CA PHE A 18 1.93 -11.98 0.77
C PHE A 18 3.43 -11.79 1.09
N ILE A 19 3.76 -11.33 2.30
CA ILE A 19 5.16 -11.24 2.74
C ILE A 19 5.73 -12.60 3.20
N THR A 20 4.91 -13.66 3.23
CA THR A 20 5.37 -15.03 3.52
C THR A 20 6.38 -15.45 2.44
N PRO A 21 7.64 -15.74 2.80
CA PRO A 21 8.72 -15.94 1.84
C PRO A 21 8.63 -17.27 1.08
N THR A 22 8.05 -18.30 1.70
CA THR A 22 7.90 -19.63 1.11
C THR A 22 6.77 -20.40 1.80
N THR A 23 6.11 -21.28 1.05
CA THR A 23 5.14 -22.25 1.58
C THR A 23 5.79 -23.54 2.08
N GLU A 24 7.11 -23.72 1.87
CA GLU A 24 7.85 -24.85 2.44
C GLU A 24 7.97 -24.76 3.97
N GLY A 25 8.04 -23.54 4.52
CA GLY A 25 8.17 -23.28 5.96
C GLY A 25 6.86 -23.17 6.73
N ASP A 26 6.92 -22.63 7.93
CA ASP A 26 5.77 -22.42 8.81
C ASP A 26 5.02 -21.14 8.43
N TYR A 27 3.97 -21.29 7.64
CA TYR A 27 3.12 -20.17 7.18
C TYR A 27 1.66 -20.30 7.63
N VAL A 28 1.31 -21.35 8.37
CA VAL A 28 -0.02 -21.56 8.94
C VAL A 28 0.10 -21.80 10.43
N TYR A 29 -0.80 -21.21 11.21
CA TYR A 29 -1.03 -21.54 12.61
C TYR A 29 -2.49 -21.99 12.80
N PRO A 30 -2.75 -23.06 13.58
CA PRO A 30 -1.76 -23.99 14.12
C PRO A 30 -1.14 -24.85 12.99
N PRO A 31 0.08 -25.40 13.16
CA PRO A 31 0.82 -26.04 12.07
C PRO A 31 0.08 -27.19 11.35
N GLU A 32 -0.78 -27.92 12.06
CA GLU A 32 -1.59 -29.02 11.52
C GLU A 32 -2.58 -28.58 10.42
N GLU A 33 -2.98 -27.30 10.41
CA GLU A 33 -3.89 -26.76 9.40
C GLU A 33 -3.20 -26.52 8.05
N LYS A 34 -1.86 -26.55 8.00
CA LYS A 34 -1.09 -26.45 6.75
C LYS A 34 -1.49 -27.53 5.74
N GLU A 35 -1.64 -28.78 6.17
CA GLU A 35 -2.02 -29.87 5.27
C GLU A 35 -3.43 -29.68 4.69
N VAL A 36 -4.32 -29.05 5.45
CA VAL A 36 -5.67 -28.70 5.00
C VAL A 36 -5.59 -27.61 3.94
N VAL A 37 -4.86 -26.52 4.22
CA VAL A 37 -4.66 -25.41 3.29
C VAL A 37 -4.07 -25.89 1.95
N GLU A 38 -3.00 -26.68 2.00
CA GLU A 38 -2.35 -27.21 0.79
C GLU A 38 -3.29 -28.13 -0.02
N ARG A 39 -4.02 -29.02 0.66
CA ARG A 39 -4.95 -29.95 0.01
C ARG A 39 -6.13 -29.22 -0.64
N VAL A 40 -6.71 -28.24 0.05
CA VAL A 40 -7.88 -27.48 -0.44
C VAL A 40 -7.49 -26.57 -1.61
N SER A 41 -6.34 -25.91 -1.52
CA SER A 41 -5.85 -25.01 -2.57
C SER A 41 -5.22 -25.74 -3.76
N GLY A 42 -4.74 -26.98 -3.57
CA GLY A 42 -3.93 -27.68 -4.59
C GLY A 42 -2.53 -27.08 -4.73
N GLY A 43 -1.97 -26.59 -3.61
CA GLY A 43 -0.72 -25.83 -3.55
C GLY A 43 -0.99 -24.36 -3.30
N TYR A 44 -0.72 -23.87 -2.09
CA TYR A 44 -1.04 -22.49 -1.74
C TYR A 44 -0.08 -21.50 -2.42
N ILE A 45 -0.62 -20.36 -2.89
CA ILE A 45 0.16 -19.28 -3.52
C ILE A 45 0.09 -18.04 -2.64
N THR A 46 1.24 -17.60 -2.11
CA THR A 46 1.35 -16.43 -1.20
C THR A 46 1.48 -15.10 -1.93
N ASP A 47 2.02 -15.07 -3.14
CA ASP A 47 2.00 -13.89 -4.02
C ASP A 47 2.40 -14.31 -5.44
N VAL A 48 2.24 -13.40 -6.39
CA VAL A 48 2.78 -13.51 -7.74
C VAL A 48 3.89 -12.47 -7.96
N VAL A 49 4.86 -12.78 -8.80
CA VAL A 49 5.86 -11.80 -9.24
C VAL A 49 5.21 -10.88 -10.26
N PHE A 50 4.77 -9.70 -9.82
CA PHE A 50 4.00 -8.77 -10.66
C PHE A 50 4.87 -7.82 -11.49
N ARG A 51 6.11 -7.55 -11.06
CA ARG A 51 7.05 -6.69 -11.79
C ARG A 51 7.74 -7.47 -12.91
N THR A 52 6.98 -7.80 -13.93
CA THR A 52 7.41 -8.62 -15.07
C THR A 52 6.75 -8.12 -16.36
N GLU A 53 7.45 -8.30 -17.48
CA GLU A 53 6.90 -8.02 -18.82
C GLU A 53 6.10 -9.21 -19.39
N ASP A 54 6.22 -10.39 -18.79
CA ASP A 54 5.43 -11.57 -19.17
C ASP A 54 3.99 -11.44 -18.62
N ARG A 55 3.20 -10.59 -19.28
CA ARG A 55 1.83 -10.22 -18.89
C ARG A 55 0.89 -11.42 -18.91
N ASP A 56 0.95 -12.27 -19.92
CA ASP A 56 0.10 -13.46 -20.02
C ASP A 56 0.30 -14.41 -18.84
N ARG A 57 1.56 -14.69 -18.48
CA ARG A 57 1.88 -15.54 -17.34
C ARG A 57 1.42 -14.90 -16.03
N LEU A 58 1.63 -13.59 -15.88
CA LEU A 58 1.20 -12.87 -14.69
C LEU A 58 -0.33 -12.91 -14.54
N LEU A 59 -1.07 -12.59 -15.60
CA LEU A 59 -2.53 -12.58 -15.60
C LEU A 59 -3.06 -13.96 -15.23
N LYS A 60 -2.56 -15.03 -15.87
CA LYS A 60 -2.91 -16.41 -15.51
C LYS A 60 -2.61 -16.72 -14.04
N GLY A 61 -1.44 -16.29 -13.55
CA GLY A 61 -1.03 -16.50 -12.16
C GLY A 61 -1.91 -15.77 -11.15
N LEU A 62 -2.42 -14.58 -11.49
CA LEU A 62 -3.35 -13.82 -10.66
C LEU A 62 -4.67 -14.57 -10.46
N TYR A 63 -5.32 -14.98 -11.56
CA TYR A 63 -6.54 -15.80 -11.50
C TYR A 63 -6.31 -17.09 -10.73
N GLU A 64 -5.21 -17.81 -11.02
CA GLU A 64 -4.87 -19.05 -10.31
C GLU A 64 -4.66 -18.83 -8.81
N MET A 65 -3.94 -17.78 -8.41
CA MET A 65 -3.73 -17.44 -6.99
C MET A 65 -5.05 -17.14 -6.29
N THR A 66 -5.88 -16.29 -6.88
CA THR A 66 -7.17 -15.87 -6.32
C THR A 66 -8.12 -17.05 -6.19
N ASP A 67 -8.25 -17.89 -7.21
CA ASP A 67 -9.10 -19.09 -7.16
C ASP A 67 -8.67 -20.06 -6.08
N ARG A 68 -7.36 -20.29 -5.93
CA ARG A 68 -6.82 -21.19 -4.91
C ARG A 68 -7.07 -20.65 -3.51
N ARG A 69 -7.00 -19.33 -3.31
CA ARG A 69 -7.29 -18.68 -2.02
C ARG A 69 -8.77 -18.66 -1.71
N ALA A 70 -9.62 -18.37 -2.69
CA ALA A 70 -11.07 -18.40 -2.55
C ALA A 70 -11.54 -19.79 -2.06
N LYS A 71 -10.95 -20.88 -2.55
CA LYS A 71 -11.22 -22.24 -2.05
C LYS A 71 -10.89 -22.40 -0.56
N VAL A 72 -9.76 -21.86 -0.12
CA VAL A 72 -9.35 -21.90 1.30
C VAL A 72 -10.29 -21.06 2.15
N VAL A 73 -10.64 -19.85 1.69
CA VAL A 73 -11.62 -18.98 2.36
C VAL A 73 -12.95 -19.69 2.51
N ARG A 74 -13.49 -20.26 1.42
CA ARG A 74 -14.75 -20.99 1.44
C ARG A 74 -14.70 -22.20 2.37
N HIS A 75 -13.62 -22.99 2.31
CA HIS A 75 -13.46 -24.16 3.19
C HIS A 75 -13.54 -23.79 4.67
N TYR A 76 -12.87 -22.73 5.08
CA TYR A 76 -12.92 -22.30 6.47
C TYR A 76 -14.25 -21.63 6.81
N ALA A 77 -14.82 -20.78 5.94
CA ALA A 77 -16.14 -20.19 6.16
C ALA A 77 -17.22 -21.27 6.40
N ASP A 78 -17.21 -22.35 5.59
CA ASP A 78 -18.13 -23.48 5.71
C ASP A 78 -17.97 -24.32 6.98
N ARG A 79 -16.83 -24.22 7.66
CA ARG A 79 -16.61 -24.90 8.93
C ARG A 79 -17.49 -24.32 10.06
N GLY A 80 -17.96 -23.08 9.89
CA GLY A 80 -19.10 -22.51 10.64
C GLY A 80 -18.91 -22.26 12.14
N ASP A 81 -17.67 -22.15 12.63
CA ASP A 81 -17.38 -22.01 14.07
C ASP A 81 -16.44 -20.81 14.32
N TRP A 82 -16.81 -19.64 13.76
CA TRP A 82 -15.98 -18.43 13.80
C TRP A 82 -16.74 -17.22 14.33
N ASP A 83 -16.22 -16.58 15.38
CA ASP A 83 -16.70 -15.27 15.84
C ASP A 83 -16.19 -14.11 14.96
N PHE A 84 -15.06 -14.31 14.27
CA PHE A 84 -14.42 -13.30 13.42
C PHE A 84 -13.64 -13.96 12.28
N PHE A 85 -13.85 -13.47 11.06
CA PHE A 85 -13.18 -13.94 9.86
C PHE A 85 -12.62 -12.76 9.06
N MET A 86 -11.35 -12.83 8.66
CA MET A 86 -10.71 -11.77 7.89
C MET A 86 -9.79 -12.33 6.80
N PHE A 87 -9.98 -11.85 5.58
CA PHE A 87 -9.18 -12.20 4.41
C PHE A 87 -8.79 -10.93 3.64
N VAL A 88 -7.65 -10.97 2.95
CA VAL A 88 -7.16 -9.88 2.09
C VAL A 88 -6.82 -10.45 0.72
N GLU A 89 -7.44 -9.90 -0.31
CA GLU A 89 -7.19 -10.25 -1.71
C GLU A 89 -6.13 -9.32 -2.31
N ILE A 90 -4.86 -9.77 -2.31
CA ILE A 90 -3.73 -8.98 -2.83
C ILE A 90 -3.71 -8.88 -4.35
N GLY A 91 -4.36 -9.80 -5.08
CA GLY A 91 -4.29 -9.84 -6.53
C GLY A 91 -4.89 -8.60 -7.20
N LEU A 92 -5.82 -7.91 -6.53
CA LEU A 92 -6.36 -6.63 -7.00
C LEU A 92 -5.30 -5.51 -7.02
N ASP A 93 -4.45 -5.45 -6.01
CA ASP A 93 -3.30 -4.54 -5.99
C ASP A 93 -2.31 -4.88 -7.13
N ARG A 94 -2.01 -6.17 -7.29
CA ARG A 94 -1.07 -6.65 -8.31
C ARG A 94 -1.57 -6.38 -9.73
N ILE A 95 -2.86 -6.56 -9.99
CA ILE A 95 -3.40 -6.31 -11.33
C ILE A 95 -3.41 -4.82 -11.65
N HIS A 96 -3.69 -3.94 -10.68
CA HIS A 96 -3.55 -2.49 -10.89
C HIS A 96 -2.11 -2.13 -11.25
N HIS A 97 -1.13 -2.55 -10.45
CA HIS A 97 0.27 -2.26 -10.73
C HIS A 97 0.77 -2.82 -12.06
N ALA A 98 0.23 -3.94 -12.52
CA ALA A 98 0.72 -4.58 -13.74
C ALA A 98 -0.08 -4.24 -15.01
N PHE A 99 -1.30 -3.71 -14.89
CA PHE A 99 -2.19 -3.55 -16.04
C PHE A 99 -2.84 -2.18 -16.21
N TRP A 100 -2.61 -1.22 -15.31
CA TRP A 100 -3.30 0.08 -15.34
C TRP A 100 -3.21 0.79 -16.69
N LYS A 101 -2.00 0.85 -17.28
CA LYS A 101 -1.78 1.55 -18.56
C LYS A 101 -2.54 0.96 -19.74
N TYR A 102 -2.96 -0.30 -19.64
CA TYR A 102 -3.69 -0.97 -20.72
C TYR A 102 -5.19 -0.68 -20.66
N PHE A 103 -5.72 -0.33 -19.48
CA PHE A 103 -7.15 -0.09 -19.25
C PHE A 103 -7.49 1.40 -19.20
N ASP A 104 -6.64 2.22 -18.56
CA ASP A 104 -6.93 3.63 -18.34
C ASP A 104 -6.59 4.48 -19.57
N THR A 105 -7.62 4.97 -20.25
CA THR A 105 -7.49 5.83 -21.43
C THR A 105 -6.79 7.16 -21.17
N GLU A 106 -6.70 7.61 -19.91
CA GLU A 106 -5.98 8.83 -19.52
C GLU A 106 -4.50 8.57 -19.20
N HIS A 107 -4.08 7.30 -19.14
CA HIS A 107 -2.70 6.95 -18.88
C HIS A 107 -1.80 7.32 -20.06
N HIS A 108 -0.67 7.97 -19.78
CA HIS A 108 0.23 8.53 -20.80
C HIS A 108 0.91 7.50 -21.72
N LEU A 109 0.88 6.21 -21.35
CA LEU A 109 1.36 5.07 -22.16
C LEU A 109 0.22 4.19 -22.70
N TYR A 110 -1.04 4.62 -22.61
CA TYR A 110 -2.17 3.85 -23.13
C TYR A 110 -2.13 3.77 -24.67
N GLU A 111 -2.33 2.55 -25.18
CA GLU A 111 -2.43 2.27 -26.62
C GLU A 111 -3.82 1.69 -26.92
N PRO A 112 -4.67 2.35 -27.72
CA PRO A 112 -6.00 1.85 -28.05
C PRO A 112 -5.98 0.51 -28.79
N GLY A 113 -6.87 -0.40 -28.40
CA GLY A 113 -7.02 -1.73 -28.99
C GLY A 113 -5.94 -2.73 -28.57
N ASN A 114 -5.24 -2.47 -27.47
CA ASN A 114 -4.31 -3.42 -26.89
C ASN A 114 -5.05 -4.65 -26.32
N GLU A 115 -4.36 -5.78 -26.17
CA GLU A 115 -5.00 -7.05 -25.81
C GLU A 115 -5.42 -7.16 -24.33
N TYR A 116 -5.02 -6.21 -23.48
CA TYR A 116 -5.24 -6.23 -22.03
C TYR A 116 -6.22 -5.15 -21.54
N GLU A 117 -6.95 -4.47 -22.43
CA GLU A 117 -7.92 -3.41 -22.06
C GLU A 117 -8.94 -3.87 -21.03
N ASP A 118 -9.41 -5.11 -21.16
CA ASP A 118 -10.41 -5.69 -20.27
C ASP A 118 -9.81 -6.39 -19.04
N ALA A 119 -8.48 -6.45 -18.89
CA ALA A 119 -7.83 -7.24 -17.83
C ALA A 119 -8.29 -6.82 -16.42
N ILE A 120 -8.30 -5.51 -16.12
CA ILE A 120 -8.77 -4.97 -14.84
C ILE A 120 -10.29 -5.16 -14.68
N PRO A 121 -11.15 -4.69 -15.61
CA PRO A 121 -12.59 -4.90 -15.52
C PRO A 121 -13.03 -6.36 -15.35
N ASP A 122 -12.43 -7.29 -16.09
CA ASP A 122 -12.73 -8.72 -15.99
C ASP A 122 -12.32 -9.28 -14.63
N TYR A 123 -11.19 -8.84 -14.09
CA TYR A 123 -10.74 -9.26 -12.77
C TYR A 123 -11.68 -8.77 -11.66
N TYR A 124 -12.20 -7.53 -11.77
CA TYR A 124 -13.25 -7.05 -10.87
C TYR A 124 -14.53 -7.91 -10.95
N ARG A 125 -14.96 -8.31 -12.14
CA ARG A 125 -16.12 -9.21 -12.32
C ARG A 125 -15.86 -10.59 -11.71
N HIS A 126 -14.63 -11.09 -11.82
CA HIS A 126 -14.21 -12.35 -11.21
C HIS A 126 -14.25 -12.28 -9.67
N LEU A 127 -13.73 -11.20 -9.09
CA LEU A 127 -13.81 -10.97 -7.65
C LEU A 127 -15.25 -10.80 -7.16
N ASP A 128 -16.10 -10.09 -7.90
CA ASP A 128 -17.53 -9.94 -7.59
C ASP A 128 -18.24 -11.30 -7.51
N ALA A 129 -17.99 -12.20 -8.47
CA ALA A 129 -18.52 -13.56 -8.46
C ALA A 129 -18.05 -14.35 -7.21
N ILE A 130 -16.76 -14.29 -6.88
CA ILE A 130 -16.19 -14.95 -5.70
C ILE A 130 -16.80 -14.40 -4.41
N VAL A 131 -16.96 -13.08 -4.30
CA VAL A 131 -17.61 -12.46 -3.14
C VAL A 131 -19.06 -12.94 -3.04
N GLY A 132 -19.80 -13.00 -4.14
CA GLY A 132 -21.14 -13.58 -4.20
C GLY A 132 -21.20 -15.00 -3.65
N GLU A 133 -20.33 -15.89 -4.13
CA GLU A 133 -20.22 -17.28 -3.66
C GLU A 133 -19.88 -17.39 -2.17
N HIS A 134 -19.06 -16.48 -1.65
CA HIS A 134 -18.74 -16.44 -0.21
C HIS A 134 -19.95 -15.99 0.61
N LEU A 135 -20.72 -15.01 0.13
CA LEU A 135 -21.89 -14.49 0.83
C LEU A 135 -23.04 -15.51 0.91
N GLU A 136 -23.22 -16.37 -0.10
CA GLU A 136 -24.31 -17.38 -0.13
C GLU A 136 -24.23 -18.41 1.00
N GLY A 137 -23.05 -18.63 1.60
CA GLY A 137 -22.87 -19.60 2.68
C GLY A 137 -22.99 -19.04 4.09
N LEU A 138 -23.16 -17.73 4.24
CA LEU A 138 -23.14 -17.08 5.55
C LEU A 138 -24.50 -17.17 6.24
N GLU A 139 -24.47 -17.24 7.57
CA GLU A 139 -25.69 -17.21 8.39
C GLU A 139 -26.38 -15.83 8.32
N ASP A 140 -27.69 -15.81 8.53
CA ASP A 140 -28.54 -14.60 8.43
C ASP A 140 -28.29 -13.56 9.54
N ASP A 141 -27.34 -13.81 10.45
CA ASP A 141 -26.84 -12.88 11.48
C ASP A 141 -25.36 -12.51 11.28
N THR A 142 -24.71 -12.99 10.21
CA THR A 142 -23.33 -12.65 9.91
C THR A 142 -23.21 -11.24 9.34
N LEU A 143 -22.52 -10.36 10.07
CA LEU A 143 -22.16 -9.04 9.59
C LEU A 143 -20.97 -9.11 8.62
N VAL A 144 -21.06 -8.42 7.48
CA VAL A 144 -19.99 -8.41 6.48
C VAL A 144 -19.48 -6.98 6.26
N MET A 145 -18.16 -6.85 6.20
CA MET A 145 -17.50 -5.59 5.86
C MET A 145 -16.45 -5.84 4.77
N ALA A 146 -16.52 -5.07 3.68
CA ALA A 146 -15.46 -5.01 2.68
C ALA A 146 -14.77 -3.64 2.79
N VAL A 147 -13.46 -3.65 2.98
CA VAL A 147 -12.65 -2.45 3.20
C VAL A 147 -11.39 -2.54 2.34
N SER A 148 -11.01 -1.43 1.72
CA SER A 148 -9.68 -1.29 1.13
C SER A 148 -8.78 -0.48 2.06
N ASP A 149 -7.52 -0.89 2.16
CA ASP A 149 -6.48 -0.16 2.90
C ASP A 149 -6.01 1.11 2.17
N HIS A 150 -6.21 1.17 0.85
CA HIS A 150 -5.99 2.37 0.04
C HIS A 150 -6.81 2.35 -1.27
N GLY A 151 -6.78 3.44 -2.03
CA GLY A 151 -7.21 3.45 -3.44
C GLY A 151 -6.05 3.13 -4.39
N ALA A 152 -6.30 3.21 -5.70
CA ALA A 152 -5.27 3.10 -6.73
C ALA A 152 -5.52 4.13 -7.83
N LYS A 153 -4.44 4.63 -8.44
CA LYS A 153 -4.49 5.55 -9.59
C LYS A 153 -3.32 5.28 -10.56
N GLY A 154 -3.41 5.84 -11.76
CA GLY A 154 -2.38 5.67 -12.79
C GLY A 154 -1.08 6.39 -12.45
N MET A 155 0.05 5.71 -12.67
CA MET A 155 1.38 6.27 -12.45
C MET A 155 1.84 7.06 -13.68
N ARG A 156 2.41 8.25 -13.48
CA ARG A 156 3.00 9.07 -14.55
C ARG A 156 4.50 8.82 -14.74
N GLY A 157 5.16 8.31 -13.71
CA GLY A 157 6.59 8.06 -13.72
C GLY A 157 7.19 8.04 -12.31
N ALA A 158 8.50 8.18 -12.24
CA ALA A 158 9.23 8.34 -10.99
C ALA A 158 10.18 9.55 -11.05
N LEU A 159 10.33 10.23 -9.92
CA LEU A 159 11.29 11.31 -9.74
C LEU A 159 12.46 10.82 -8.88
N CYS A 160 13.68 10.97 -9.40
CA CYS A 160 14.92 10.64 -8.72
C CYS A 160 15.24 11.69 -7.66
N ILE A 161 14.61 11.58 -6.49
CA ILE A 161 14.66 12.60 -5.43
C ILE A 161 16.10 12.94 -4.99
N ASN A 162 17.00 11.96 -4.96
CA ASN A 162 18.40 12.17 -4.61
C ASN A 162 19.20 12.88 -5.72
N GLN A 163 18.85 12.70 -7.00
CA GLN A 163 19.43 13.48 -8.10
C GLN A 163 18.92 14.93 -8.08
N TRP A 164 17.64 15.12 -7.71
CA TRP A 164 17.11 16.47 -7.48
C TRP A 164 17.84 17.17 -6.33
N LEU A 165 18.02 16.50 -5.19
CA LEU A 165 18.80 17.03 -4.06
C LEU A 165 20.26 17.33 -4.45
N GLU A 166 20.90 16.47 -5.26
CA GLU A 166 22.26 16.72 -5.77
C GLU A 166 22.30 17.98 -6.65
N ARG A 167 21.33 18.12 -7.57
CA ARG A 167 21.21 19.28 -8.45
C ARG A 167 20.99 20.59 -7.70
N GLU A 168 20.23 20.55 -6.61
CA GLU A 168 20.00 21.69 -5.71
C GLU A 168 21.20 22.00 -4.79
N GLY A 169 22.25 21.17 -4.84
CA GLY A 169 23.43 21.30 -3.99
C GLY A 169 23.21 20.87 -2.53
N LEU A 170 22.13 20.15 -2.25
CA LEU A 170 21.74 19.66 -0.93
C LEU A 170 22.30 18.28 -0.62
N LEU A 171 22.67 17.52 -1.65
CA LEU A 171 23.31 16.22 -1.55
C LEU A 171 24.61 16.20 -2.35
N ARG A 172 25.64 15.54 -1.83
CA ARG A 172 26.92 15.39 -2.54
C ARG A 172 27.40 13.94 -2.47
N PHE A 173 27.84 13.42 -3.61
CA PHE A 173 28.60 12.16 -3.67
C PHE A 173 30.10 12.45 -3.63
N LYS A 174 30.88 11.57 -2.99
CA LYS A 174 32.35 11.60 -3.03
C LYS A 174 32.87 11.32 -4.43
N SER A 175 32.22 10.38 -5.10
CA SER A 175 32.44 9.95 -6.47
C SER A 175 31.08 9.88 -7.15
N LYS A 176 30.95 10.44 -8.35
CA LYS A 176 29.68 10.34 -9.08
C LYS A 176 29.40 8.86 -9.39
N PRO A 177 28.16 8.38 -9.20
CA PRO A 177 27.80 7.01 -9.57
C PRO A 177 28.12 6.73 -11.05
N GLU A 178 28.78 5.61 -11.33
CA GLU A 178 29.03 5.15 -12.70
C GLU A 178 27.76 4.47 -13.24
N GLY A 179 26.88 5.27 -13.82
CA GLY A 179 25.58 4.81 -14.33
C GLY A 179 24.55 4.56 -13.23
N VAL A 180 23.46 3.90 -13.60
CA VAL A 180 22.30 3.70 -12.71
C VAL A 180 22.67 2.78 -11.55
N SER A 181 22.56 3.30 -10.33
CA SER A 181 22.91 2.61 -9.08
C SER A 181 21.85 2.82 -8.02
N LYS A 182 21.69 1.85 -7.10
CA LYS A 182 20.87 2.05 -5.90
C LYS A 182 21.54 3.09 -5.01
N PHE A 183 20.78 4.03 -4.46
CA PHE A 183 21.34 5.11 -3.63
C PHE A 183 22.18 4.58 -2.47
N GLU A 184 21.75 3.50 -1.81
CA GLU A 184 22.44 2.88 -0.67
C GLU A 184 23.82 2.30 -1.03
N SER A 185 24.08 2.07 -2.32
CA SER A 185 25.37 1.60 -2.81
C SER A 185 26.35 2.72 -3.17
N CYS A 186 25.89 3.98 -3.16
CA CYS A 186 26.69 5.13 -3.54
C CYS A 186 27.51 5.69 -2.37
N GLU A 187 28.68 6.24 -2.67
CA GLU A 187 29.54 6.88 -1.67
C GLU A 187 29.11 8.33 -1.43
N VAL A 188 28.21 8.57 -0.49
CA VAL A 188 27.76 9.92 -0.10
C VAL A 188 28.86 10.65 0.70
N ASP A 189 29.07 11.92 0.35
CA ASP A 189 29.91 12.87 1.09
C ASP A 189 29.07 13.54 2.18
N TRP A 190 28.92 12.81 3.30
CA TRP A 190 28.11 13.25 4.43
C TRP A 190 28.59 14.56 5.07
N GLU A 191 29.87 14.92 4.96
CA GLU A 191 30.41 16.18 5.51
C GLU A 191 30.00 17.41 4.68
N ASN A 192 29.40 17.20 3.51
CA ASN A 192 28.92 18.25 2.61
C ASN A 192 27.49 17.97 2.11
N THR A 193 26.73 17.13 2.82
CA THR A 193 25.35 16.78 2.49
C THR A 193 24.40 17.32 3.54
N THR A 194 23.44 18.12 3.11
CA THR A 194 22.39 18.72 3.94
C THR A 194 21.23 17.75 4.16
N ALA A 195 20.79 17.08 3.10
CA ALA A 195 19.66 16.15 3.16
C ALA A 195 19.80 15.02 2.13
N TRP A 196 19.14 13.90 2.39
CA TRP A 196 19.00 12.77 1.48
C TRP A 196 17.58 12.21 1.52
N GLY A 197 17.20 11.46 0.49
CA GLY A 197 15.87 10.90 0.33
C GLY A 197 15.87 9.37 0.27
N TRP A 198 14.85 8.75 0.84
CA TRP A 198 14.53 7.34 0.67
C TRP A 198 13.26 7.20 -0.19
N GLY A 199 13.39 6.50 -1.32
CA GLY A 199 12.34 6.32 -2.32
C GLY A 199 11.22 5.34 -1.94
N GLY A 200 10.18 5.30 -2.77
CA GLY A 200 8.95 4.54 -2.54
C GLY A 200 7.77 5.10 -3.35
N TYR A 201 6.54 4.76 -2.94
CA TYR A 201 5.34 5.43 -3.49
C TYR A 201 5.25 6.91 -3.07
N TYR A 202 5.96 7.30 -2.02
CA TYR A 202 6.27 8.68 -1.63
C TYR A 202 7.74 8.76 -1.23
N ALA A 203 8.32 9.96 -1.22
CA ALA A 203 9.68 10.20 -0.76
C ALA A 203 9.72 10.47 0.75
N ARG A 204 10.76 9.96 1.40
CA ARG A 204 11.07 10.25 2.81
C ARG A 204 12.38 11.03 2.86
N ILE A 205 12.37 12.28 3.29
CA ILE A 205 13.57 13.11 3.36
C ILE A 205 14.13 13.11 4.78
N PHE A 206 15.44 12.96 4.88
CA PHE A 206 16.21 13.02 6.11
C PHE A 206 17.27 14.13 6.00
N ILE A 207 17.31 15.00 6.99
CA ILE A 207 18.24 16.11 7.14
C ILE A 207 19.41 15.63 8.00
N ASN A 208 20.63 15.98 7.59
CA ASN A 208 21.86 15.60 8.28
C ASN A 208 22.17 16.59 9.42
N VAL A 209 21.49 16.44 10.55
CA VAL A 209 21.49 17.35 11.70
C VAL A 209 22.65 17.05 12.66
N GLU A 210 23.34 18.11 13.08
CA GLU A 210 24.43 18.04 14.07
C GLU A 210 23.96 17.39 15.38
N GLY A 211 24.69 16.37 15.81
CA GLY A 211 24.43 15.64 17.05
C GLY A 211 23.30 14.61 16.97
N ARG A 212 22.55 14.55 15.86
CA ARG A 212 21.59 13.47 15.58
C ARG A 212 22.21 12.45 14.62
N GLU A 213 22.76 12.91 13.50
CA GLU A 213 23.48 12.07 12.55
C GLU A 213 25.00 12.03 12.86
N PRO A 214 25.69 10.90 12.61
CA PRO A 214 27.12 10.75 12.92
C PRO A 214 28.05 11.80 12.27
N ARG A 215 27.64 12.38 11.14
CA ARG A 215 28.35 13.43 10.40
C ARG A 215 27.42 14.59 10.06
N GLY A 216 26.50 14.90 10.97
CA GLY A 216 25.56 16.02 10.85
C GLY A 216 26.28 17.34 10.60
N ILE A 217 25.74 18.14 9.69
CA ILE A 217 26.28 19.47 9.32
C ILE A 217 25.26 20.60 9.48
N VAL A 218 23.98 20.26 9.65
CA VAL A 218 22.92 21.25 9.88
C VAL A 218 22.83 21.50 11.38
N PRO A 219 23.17 22.71 11.88
CA PRO A 219 23.05 22.99 13.31
C PRO A 219 21.61 22.82 13.78
N GLN A 220 21.40 22.34 15.01
CA GLN A 220 20.05 22.20 15.58
C GLN A 220 19.24 23.50 15.54
N SER A 221 19.90 24.65 15.68
CA SER A 221 19.25 25.98 15.57
C SER A 221 18.74 26.32 14.17
N GLU A 222 19.24 25.64 13.13
CA GLU A 222 18.85 25.87 11.74
C GLU A 222 17.88 24.80 11.22
N TYR A 223 17.67 23.71 11.97
CA TYR A 223 16.86 22.57 11.55
C TYR A 223 15.49 22.95 10.99
N GLU A 224 14.71 23.74 11.72
CA GLU A 224 13.36 24.16 11.26
C GLU A 224 13.42 25.05 10.02
N ARG A 225 14.41 25.95 9.93
CA ARG A 225 14.63 26.79 8.74
C ARG A 225 14.98 25.94 7.53
N THR A 226 15.81 24.90 7.70
CA THR A 226 16.17 23.95 6.65
C THR A 226 14.96 23.13 6.21
N ARG A 227 14.09 22.70 7.14
CA ARG A 227 12.83 22.04 6.79
C ARG A 227 11.92 22.94 5.94
N ASP A 228 11.74 24.20 6.34
CA ASP A 228 10.89 25.15 5.60
C ASP A 228 11.43 25.47 4.19
N ASP A 229 12.75 25.60 4.06
CA ASP A 229 13.41 25.76 2.75
C ASP A 229 13.19 24.52 1.87
N LEU A 230 13.40 23.32 2.42
CA LEU A 230 13.16 22.06 1.71
C LEU A 230 11.71 21.90 1.26
N ILE A 231 10.74 22.16 2.15
CA ILE A 231 9.30 22.13 1.81
C ILE A 231 9.04 23.06 0.62
N SER A 232 9.45 24.32 0.73
CA SER A 232 9.22 25.33 -0.32
C SER A 232 9.83 24.93 -1.67
N ARG A 233 11.03 24.35 -1.66
CA ARG A 233 11.71 23.91 -2.88
C ARG A 233 11.08 22.66 -3.49
N ILE A 234 10.64 21.72 -2.65
CA ILE A 234 10.01 20.47 -3.08
C ILE A 234 8.63 20.75 -3.69
N GLU A 235 7.82 21.59 -3.03
CA GLU A 235 6.51 22.02 -3.54
C GLU A 235 6.64 22.75 -4.89
N ALA A 236 7.78 23.42 -5.13
CA ALA A 236 8.07 24.11 -6.37
C ALA A 236 8.67 23.23 -7.49
N ILE A 237 8.88 21.92 -7.27
CA ILE A 237 9.41 21.02 -8.31
C ILE A 237 8.39 20.95 -9.47
N PRO A 238 8.77 21.33 -10.70
CA PRO A 238 7.87 21.26 -11.84
C PRO A 238 7.83 19.87 -12.48
N ASP A 239 7.03 19.68 -13.51
CA ASP A 239 7.11 18.54 -14.42
C ASP A 239 8.26 18.70 -15.45
N MET A 240 8.39 17.74 -16.36
CA MET A 240 9.40 17.76 -17.44
C MET A 240 9.24 18.94 -18.41
N ASP A 241 8.03 19.50 -18.53
CA ASP A 241 7.71 20.64 -19.39
C ASP A 241 7.82 22.00 -18.65
N GLY A 242 8.17 21.99 -17.36
CA GLY A 242 8.25 23.18 -16.51
C GLY A 242 6.91 23.64 -15.92
N ARG A 243 5.85 22.82 -16.01
CA ARG A 243 4.55 23.12 -15.41
C ARG A 243 4.54 22.77 -13.92
N PRO A 244 3.77 23.48 -13.08
CA PRO A 244 3.62 23.13 -11.67
C PRO A 244 3.03 21.71 -11.50
N LEU A 245 3.56 20.96 -10.54
CA LEU A 245 2.99 19.71 -10.04
C LEU A 245 2.24 19.97 -8.73
N ASP A 246 1.25 19.14 -8.41
CA ASP A 246 0.56 19.19 -7.09
C ASP A 246 1.37 18.45 -6.02
N ASN A 247 2.61 18.90 -5.80
CA ASN A 247 3.49 18.34 -4.79
C ASN A 247 3.10 18.88 -3.41
N PHE A 248 3.06 18.01 -2.42
CA PHE A 248 2.87 18.43 -1.03
C PHE A 248 3.73 17.63 -0.07
N VAL A 249 4.02 18.26 1.06
CA VAL A 249 4.94 17.73 2.05
C VAL A 249 4.28 17.73 3.42
N PHE A 250 4.22 16.56 4.04
CA PHE A 250 3.85 16.44 5.44
C PHE A 250 5.09 16.36 6.32
N ARG A 251 5.03 17.10 7.41
CA ARG A 251 5.85 16.85 8.58
C ARG A 251 5.21 15.69 9.36
N PRO A 252 5.94 14.66 9.80
CA PRO A 252 5.32 13.52 10.46
C PRO A 252 4.46 13.89 11.68
N GLU A 253 4.85 14.92 12.44
CA GLU A 253 4.09 15.42 13.59
C GLU A 253 2.73 16.05 13.23
N GLN A 254 2.47 16.34 11.95
CA GLN A 254 1.15 16.77 11.48
C GLN A 254 0.19 15.59 11.28
N VAL A 255 0.73 14.39 11.08
CA VAL A 255 -0.04 13.18 10.74
C VAL A 255 -0.13 12.23 11.93
N TYR A 256 0.99 12.03 12.63
CA TYR A 256 1.11 11.09 13.73
C TYR A 256 1.06 11.81 15.08
N LYS A 257 0.24 11.30 16.01
CA LYS A 257 0.19 11.83 17.39
C LYS A 257 1.51 11.69 18.14
N VAL A 258 2.25 10.61 17.86
CA VAL A 258 3.55 10.30 18.46
C VAL A 258 4.47 9.77 17.37
N THR A 259 5.64 10.37 17.24
CA THR A 259 6.71 9.94 16.32
C THR A 259 7.83 9.28 17.13
N ASN A 260 8.05 7.97 16.94
CA ASN A 260 9.06 7.19 17.65
C ASN A 260 10.14 6.68 16.68
N GLY A 261 11.36 6.48 17.18
CA GLY A 261 12.47 5.91 16.40
C GLY A 261 13.04 6.86 15.35
N ASP A 262 13.61 6.28 14.29
CA ASP A 262 14.21 7.01 13.17
C ASP A 262 13.15 7.27 12.09
N TYR A 263 12.38 8.35 12.26
CA TYR A 263 11.36 8.80 11.31
C TYR A 263 11.93 9.87 10.37
N PRO A 264 11.38 10.04 9.15
CA PRO A 264 11.86 11.06 8.22
C PRO A 264 11.54 12.46 8.71
N ASP A 265 12.31 13.47 8.31
CA ASP A 265 11.98 14.86 8.65
C ASP A 265 10.81 15.39 7.83
N LEU A 266 10.64 14.87 6.62
CA LEU A 266 9.57 15.22 5.67
C LEU A 266 9.08 13.98 4.90
N MET A 267 7.77 13.91 4.70
CA MET A 267 7.08 12.94 3.85
C MET A 267 6.58 13.66 2.60
N VAL A 268 7.12 13.32 1.44
CA VAL A 268 6.95 14.06 0.19
C VAL A 268 6.09 13.27 -0.78
N PHE A 269 4.97 13.84 -1.19
CA PHE A 269 4.02 13.28 -2.13
C PHE A 269 4.12 14.09 -3.42
N LEU A 270 4.55 13.44 -4.49
CA LEU A 270 4.80 14.10 -5.77
C LEU A 270 3.56 14.02 -6.65
N ASP A 271 3.06 15.19 -7.05
CA ASP A 271 1.90 15.36 -7.94
C ASP A 271 0.70 14.50 -7.52
N ASP A 272 0.25 14.66 -6.28
CA ASP A 272 -0.83 13.84 -5.71
C ASP A 272 -0.64 12.33 -5.90
N LEU A 273 0.56 11.84 -5.56
CA LEU A 273 1.02 10.45 -5.70
C LEU A 273 1.19 9.94 -7.12
N HIS A 274 0.84 10.69 -8.17
CA HIS A 274 1.01 10.24 -9.56
C HIS A 274 2.47 9.95 -9.93
N TRP A 275 3.43 10.51 -9.18
CA TRP A 275 4.85 10.24 -9.35
C TRP A 275 5.43 9.53 -8.12
N ARG A 276 6.13 8.42 -8.38
CA ARG A 276 6.90 7.72 -7.33
C ARG A 276 8.21 8.44 -7.03
N ALA A 277 8.81 8.15 -5.89
CA ALA A 277 10.17 8.55 -5.59
C ALA A 277 11.13 7.39 -5.92
N ALA A 278 12.00 7.59 -6.91
CA ALA A 278 13.00 6.59 -7.29
C ALA A 278 14.03 6.38 -6.17
N GLY A 279 14.40 5.12 -5.93
CA GLY A 279 15.48 4.72 -5.01
C GLY A 279 16.85 4.66 -5.68
N THR A 280 16.91 4.91 -6.98
CA THR A 280 18.13 4.87 -7.80
C THR A 280 18.61 6.28 -8.20
N VAL A 281 19.90 6.36 -8.53
CA VAL A 281 20.59 7.57 -9.00
C VAL A 281 21.50 7.22 -10.18
N GLY A 282 22.07 8.23 -10.85
CA GLY A 282 22.95 8.04 -12.02
C GLY A 282 22.20 7.91 -13.35
N HIS A 283 20.92 8.27 -13.36
CA HIS A 283 20.10 8.38 -14.58
C HIS A 283 20.48 9.64 -15.38
N PRO A 284 20.25 9.66 -16.72
CA PRO A 284 20.50 10.83 -17.55
C PRO A 284 19.68 12.07 -17.16
N ASP A 285 18.48 11.86 -16.62
CA ASP A 285 17.56 12.88 -16.14
C ASP A 285 17.02 12.50 -14.75
N MET A 286 16.45 13.46 -14.02
CA MET A 286 15.80 13.22 -12.72
C MET A 286 14.35 12.73 -12.87
N TYR A 287 13.74 12.82 -14.05
CA TYR A 287 12.43 12.22 -14.34
C TYR A 287 12.57 10.92 -15.11
N LEU A 288 11.87 9.89 -14.64
CA LEU A 288 11.75 8.59 -15.28
C LEU A 288 10.32 8.43 -15.77
N ARG A 289 10.15 7.97 -17.01
CA ARG A 289 8.82 7.69 -17.59
C ARG A 289 8.15 6.47 -16.96
N GLU A 290 8.94 5.60 -16.36
CA GLU A 290 8.49 4.38 -15.70
C GLU A 290 9.18 4.25 -14.35
N ASN A 291 8.78 3.25 -13.57
CA ASN A 291 9.36 2.97 -12.27
C ASN A 291 10.81 2.41 -12.40
N ASP A 292 11.65 2.68 -11.40
CA ASP A 292 13.08 2.39 -11.44
C ASP A 292 13.45 0.94 -11.08
N THR A 293 12.47 0.17 -10.63
CA THR A 293 12.64 -1.19 -10.10
C THR A 293 11.86 -2.25 -10.89
N GLY A 294 11.51 -1.91 -12.14
CA GLY A 294 10.75 -2.75 -13.06
C GLY A 294 9.35 -2.17 -13.35
N PRO A 295 8.60 -2.84 -14.25
CA PRO A 295 7.32 -2.32 -14.72
C PRO A 295 6.31 -2.17 -13.58
N ASP A 296 5.65 -1.01 -13.56
CA ASP A 296 4.71 -0.60 -12.54
C ASP A 296 3.86 0.53 -13.16
N ASP A 297 2.58 0.29 -13.39
CA ASP A 297 1.70 1.20 -14.14
C ASP A 297 0.76 2.00 -13.22
N ALA A 298 0.76 1.69 -11.91
CA ALA A 298 -0.11 2.29 -10.91
C ALA A 298 0.62 2.70 -9.62
N VAL A 299 -0.05 3.53 -8.85
CA VAL A 299 0.34 4.01 -7.51
C VAL A 299 -0.87 3.98 -6.59
N HIS A 300 -0.61 4.09 -5.29
CA HIS A 300 -1.67 4.13 -4.29
C HIS A 300 -2.42 5.47 -4.38
N ASP A 301 -3.68 5.47 -3.95
CA ASP A 301 -4.51 6.68 -3.81
C ASP A 301 -5.09 6.80 -2.39
N TRP A 302 -5.50 8.01 -2.04
CA TRP A 302 -6.00 8.38 -0.71
C TRP A 302 -7.32 7.72 -0.35
N ASN A 303 -8.21 7.53 -1.32
CA ASN A 303 -9.57 7.08 -1.08
C ASN A 303 -9.73 5.59 -1.41
N GLY A 304 -9.92 4.77 -0.38
CA GLY A 304 -10.34 3.37 -0.52
C GLY A 304 -11.87 3.22 -0.60
N ILE A 305 -12.33 1.98 -0.55
CA ILE A 305 -13.76 1.64 -0.45
C ILE A 305 -14.10 1.10 0.94
N MET A 306 -15.34 1.34 1.36
CA MET A 306 -15.94 0.70 2.52
C MET A 306 -17.38 0.31 2.22
N ILE A 307 -17.70 -0.96 2.42
CA ILE A 307 -19.05 -1.51 2.31
C ILE A 307 -19.33 -2.26 3.61
N TYR A 308 -20.50 -2.04 4.19
CA TYR A 308 -20.99 -2.76 5.36
C TYR A 308 -22.37 -3.34 5.05
N ARG A 309 -22.57 -4.62 5.40
CA ARG A 309 -23.82 -5.35 5.21
C ARG A 309 -24.23 -5.99 6.53
N ASP A 310 -25.45 -5.67 6.96
CA ASP A 310 -26.19 -6.38 7.98
C ASP A 310 -27.36 -7.11 7.28
N PRO A 311 -27.35 -8.46 7.21
CA PRO A 311 -28.40 -9.23 6.53
C PRO A 311 -29.80 -9.03 7.13
N GLN A 312 -29.91 -8.60 8.38
CA GLN A 312 -31.20 -8.37 9.05
C GLN A 312 -31.81 -7.01 8.71
N ARG A 313 -31.14 -6.20 7.87
CA ARG A 313 -31.56 -4.85 7.52
C ARG A 313 -31.73 -4.66 6.02
N GLN A 314 -32.75 -3.91 5.65
CA GLN A 314 -33.09 -3.62 4.25
C GLN A 314 -32.76 -2.18 3.81
N ALA A 315 -32.27 -1.32 4.71
CA ALA A 315 -31.97 0.08 4.42
C ALA A 315 -30.48 0.27 4.11
N GLY A 316 -30.18 0.70 2.88
CA GLY A 316 -28.84 1.15 2.47
C GLY A 316 -28.72 2.66 2.57
N ARG A 317 -27.56 3.15 3.00
CA ARG A 317 -27.18 4.56 2.95
C ARG A 317 -25.71 4.70 2.61
N GLN A 318 -25.33 5.83 2.03
CA GLN A 318 -23.93 6.20 1.87
C GLN A 318 -23.35 6.55 3.25
N LEU A 319 -22.16 6.04 3.54
CA LEU A 319 -21.37 6.45 4.70
C LEU A 319 -20.54 7.67 4.29
N GLU A 320 -20.63 8.74 5.06
CA GLU A 320 -19.83 9.95 4.84
C GLU A 320 -18.75 10.07 5.92
N GLY A 321 -17.53 10.42 5.50
CA GLY A 321 -16.43 10.74 6.41
C GLY A 321 -15.85 9.56 7.20
N ALA A 322 -16.17 8.31 6.84
CA ALA A 322 -15.54 7.13 7.42
C ALA A 322 -14.05 7.11 7.10
N LYS A 323 -13.21 6.81 8.11
CA LYS A 323 -11.76 6.69 7.94
C LYS A 323 -11.35 5.24 8.14
N LEU A 324 -10.24 4.84 7.50
CA LEU A 324 -9.67 3.51 7.68
C LEU A 324 -9.41 3.17 9.16
N ILE A 325 -8.94 4.15 9.95
CA ILE A 325 -8.68 4.00 11.38
C ILE A 325 -9.94 3.76 12.22
N ASP A 326 -11.13 4.06 11.69
CA ASP A 326 -12.42 3.88 12.37
C ASP A 326 -12.96 2.45 12.22
N VAL A 327 -12.39 1.64 11.32
CA VAL A 327 -12.83 0.26 11.04
C VAL A 327 -12.64 -0.65 12.27
N ALA A 328 -11.44 -0.67 12.85
CA ALA A 328 -11.14 -1.50 14.01
C ALA A 328 -12.03 -1.20 15.23
N PRO A 329 -12.19 0.06 15.70
CA PRO A 329 -13.07 0.36 16.82
C PRO A 329 -14.55 0.08 16.50
N THR A 330 -14.98 0.20 15.23
CA THR A 330 -16.32 -0.21 14.80
C THR A 330 -16.53 -1.71 14.96
N ILE A 331 -15.59 -2.54 14.46
CA ILE A 331 -15.65 -4.00 14.60
C ILE A 331 -15.69 -4.40 16.09
N LEU A 332 -14.81 -3.85 16.92
CA LEU A 332 -14.78 -4.15 18.36
C LEU A 332 -16.13 -3.84 19.03
N LYS A 333 -16.72 -2.69 18.70
CA LYS A 333 -18.02 -2.27 19.23
C LYS A 333 -19.15 -3.21 18.78
N LEU A 334 -19.16 -3.63 17.51
CA LEU A 334 -20.13 -4.61 16.97
C LEU A 334 -20.03 -5.98 17.65
N MET A 335 -18.81 -6.40 18.00
CA MET A 335 -18.54 -7.64 18.72
C MET A 335 -18.78 -7.55 20.24
N GLY A 336 -19.23 -6.40 20.76
CA GLY A 336 -19.41 -6.20 22.19
C GLY A 336 -18.10 -6.14 22.99
N VAL A 337 -16.96 -5.94 22.33
CA VAL A 337 -15.64 -5.81 22.94
C VAL A 337 -15.38 -4.34 23.28
N SER A 338 -14.80 -4.09 24.45
CA SER A 338 -14.42 -2.73 24.85
C SER A 338 -13.36 -2.15 23.91
N VAL A 339 -13.64 -0.98 23.36
CA VAL A 339 -12.70 -0.25 22.49
C VAL A 339 -11.56 0.33 23.34
N PRO A 340 -10.29 -0.02 23.05
CA PRO A 340 -9.16 0.57 23.77
C PRO A 340 -9.13 2.10 23.63
N PRO A 341 -8.91 2.85 24.72
CA PRO A 341 -9.00 4.31 24.72
C PRO A 341 -7.85 4.99 23.98
N ASP A 342 -6.81 4.25 23.64
CA ASP A 342 -5.62 4.70 22.91
C ASP A 342 -5.70 4.51 21.39
N LEU A 343 -6.78 3.90 20.87
CA LEU A 343 -7.03 3.89 19.43
C LEU A 343 -7.33 5.31 18.91
N ASP A 344 -6.77 5.65 17.75
CA ASP A 344 -6.95 6.96 17.14
C ASP A 344 -8.33 7.14 16.50
N GLY A 345 -8.86 6.07 15.89
CA GLY A 345 -10.18 6.06 15.28
C GLY A 345 -11.30 5.93 16.30
N ARG A 346 -12.53 6.13 15.83
CA ARG A 346 -13.74 6.02 16.64
C ARG A 346 -14.75 5.11 15.95
N PRO A 347 -15.65 4.44 16.69
CA PRO A 347 -16.71 3.67 16.06
C PRO A 347 -17.53 4.56 15.11
N ILE A 348 -17.85 4.03 13.94
CA ILE A 348 -18.69 4.69 12.95
C ILE A 348 -20.13 4.57 13.45
N ASN A 349 -20.64 5.65 14.05
CA ASN A 349 -21.99 5.68 14.62
C ASN A 349 -23.05 5.24 13.60
N ASP A 350 -22.88 5.59 12.33
CA ASP A 350 -23.82 5.18 11.30
C ASP A 350 -23.94 3.65 11.12
N ILE A 351 -22.90 2.90 11.47
CA ILE A 351 -22.92 1.44 11.47
C ILE A 351 -23.42 0.92 12.83
N VAL A 352 -22.91 1.49 13.93
CA VAL A 352 -23.24 1.03 15.28
C VAL A 352 -24.71 1.28 15.64
N GLU A 353 -25.23 2.47 15.35
CA GLU A 353 -26.64 2.83 15.57
C GLU A 353 -27.58 2.05 14.67
N LEU A 354 -27.12 1.56 13.51
CA LEU A 354 -27.85 0.52 12.84
C LEU A 354 -27.88 -0.65 13.84
N SER A 355 -26.78 -1.35 14.08
CA SER A 355 -26.77 -2.60 14.86
C SER A 355 -27.42 -2.55 16.26
N GLU A 356 -27.38 -1.43 16.99
CA GLU A 356 -27.90 -1.30 18.37
C GLU A 356 -29.44 -1.18 18.48
N VAL A 357 -30.19 -0.88 17.43
CA VAL A 357 -31.67 -0.70 17.50
C VAL A 357 -32.45 -2.02 17.75
N SER A 358 -31.75 -3.14 17.98
CA SER A 358 -32.34 -4.48 18.16
C SER A 358 -32.04 -5.16 19.52
N GLN A 359 -31.68 -4.43 20.59
CA GLN A 359 -31.67 -5.01 21.95
C GLN A 359 -32.91 -4.64 22.78
#